data_AF-A0A354P0R4-F1
#
_entry.id   AF-A0A354P0R4-F1
#
_cell.length_a   1.000
_cell.length_b   1.000
_cell.length_c   1.000
_cell.angle_alpha   90.00
_cell.angle_beta   90.00
_cell.angle_gamma   90.00
#
_symmetry.space_group_name_H-M   'P 1'
#
loop_
_entity.id
_entity.type
_entity.pdbx_description
1 polymer ?
#
loop_
_entity_poly.entity_id
_entity_poly.type
_entity_poly.pdbx_seq_one_letter_code
_entity_poly.pdbx_strand_id
1 'polypeptide(L)'
;MAVDQSGNILVTDWGNERVQIFDSGGNFVTKYRGESGMSKWAEDYFKANTLEFEERQKADLEPEPNGHPSEYVREQSAAVEKLFWGPTSVRLDDEGSMYIVESCRHRIQVYKPELSRASPIPSRQS
;
A
#
# COMPACT_ATOMS: atom_id res chain seq x y z
N MET A 1 11.77 -0.90 -6.32
CA MET A 1 12.32 -1.75 -5.24
C MET A 1 13.07 -0.87 -4.25
N ALA A 2 13.06 -1.25 -2.98
CA ALA A 2 13.85 -0.65 -1.90
C ALA A 2 14.38 -1.76 -0.97
N VAL A 3 15.34 -1.43 -0.11
CA VAL A 3 15.86 -2.31 0.94
C VAL A 3 15.87 -1.51 2.24
N ASP A 4 15.36 -2.08 3.32
CA ASP A 4 15.36 -1.44 4.64
C ASP A 4 16.66 -1.68 5.42
N GLN A 5 16.78 -1.06 6.60
CA GLN A 5 17.98 -1.19 7.45
C GLN A 5 18.17 -2.61 8.02
N SER A 6 17.11 -3.42 8.08
CA SER A 6 17.15 -4.82 8.52
C SER A 6 17.50 -5.78 7.37
N GLY A 7 17.66 -5.27 6.14
CA GLY A 7 17.94 -6.06 4.94
C GLY A 7 16.70 -6.67 4.30
N ASN A 8 15.48 -6.26 4.69
CA ASN A 8 14.26 -6.68 4.01
C ASN A 8 14.18 -6.00 2.64
N ILE A 9 13.72 -6.75 1.64
CA ILE A 9 13.61 -6.33 0.24
C ILE A 9 12.15 -6.03 -0.07
N LEU A 10 11.85 -4.80 -0.46
CA LEU A 10 10.51 -4.35 -0.80
C LEU A 10 10.36 -4.22 -2.32
N VAL A 11 9.44 -4.99 -2.89
CA VAL A 11 9.22 -5.10 -4.34
C VAL A 11 7.84 -4.61 -4.70
N THR A 12 7.79 -3.62 -5.59
CA THR A 12 6.56 -3.17 -6.25
C THR A 12 6.26 -4.09 -7.43
N ASP A 13 5.16 -4.83 -7.32
CA ASP A 13 4.70 -5.81 -8.30
C ASP A 13 3.47 -5.23 -9.00
N TRP A 14 3.72 -4.29 -9.91
CA TRP A 14 2.72 -3.51 -10.62
C TRP A 14 1.68 -4.39 -11.34
N GLY A 15 2.13 -5.46 -12.01
CA GLY A 15 1.24 -6.37 -12.74
C GLY A 15 0.28 -7.16 -11.85
N ASN A 16 0.55 -7.25 -10.55
CA ASN A 16 -0.29 -7.92 -9.56
C ASN A 16 -0.85 -6.95 -8.50
N GLU A 17 -0.77 -5.63 -8.75
CA GLU A 17 -1.36 -4.57 -7.93
C GLU A 17 -1.00 -4.65 -6.44
N ARG A 18 0.27 -4.95 -6.15
CA ARG A 18 0.75 -5.14 -4.78
C ARG A 18 2.18 -4.67 -4.56
N VAL A 19 2.52 -4.50 -3.29
CA VAL A 19 3.90 -4.44 -2.81
C VAL A 19 4.16 -5.68 -1.95
N GLN A 20 5.29 -6.34 -2.15
CA GLN A 20 5.70 -7.52 -1.40
C GLN A 20 6.98 -7.23 -0.64
N ILE A 21 7.11 -7.80 0.55
CA ILE A 21 8.29 -7.70 1.39
C ILE A 21 8.88 -9.10 1.57
N PHE A 22 10.18 -9.20 1.35
CA PHE A 22 10.97 -10.41 1.58
C PHE A 22 12.06 -10.13 2.62
N ASP A 23 12.45 -11.12 3.40
CA ASP A 23 13.62 -10.99 4.28
C ASP A 23 14.93 -11.05 3.46
N SER A 24 16.06 -10.86 4.14
CA SER A 24 17.40 -10.90 3.52
C SER A 24 17.77 -12.27 2.96
N GLY A 25 17.06 -13.34 3.36
CA GLY A 25 17.18 -14.69 2.80
C GLY A 25 16.27 -14.95 1.60
N GLY A 26 15.42 -13.97 1.22
CA GLY A 26 14.44 -14.09 0.14
C GLY A 26 13.13 -14.75 0.54
N ASN A 27 12.87 -14.99 1.83
CA ASN A 27 11.61 -15.56 2.28
C ASN A 27 10.52 -14.48 2.27
N PHE A 28 9.31 -14.84 1.85
CA PHE A 28 8.16 -13.93 1.88
C PHE A 28 7.79 -13.57 3.32
N VAL A 29 7.70 -12.28 3.61
CA VAL A 29 7.28 -11.73 4.92
C VAL A 29 5.82 -11.31 4.86
N THR A 30 5.48 -10.39 3.95
CA THR A 30 4.12 -9.84 3.84
C THR A 30 3.86 -9.19 2.48
N LYS A 31 2.61 -8.81 2.23
CA LYS A 31 2.20 -8.04 1.05
C LYS A 31 1.17 -6.97 1.41
N TYR A 32 1.19 -5.88 0.66
CA TYR A 32 0.24 -4.78 0.72
C TYR A 32 -0.51 -4.67 -0.60
N ARG A 33 -1.83 -4.45 -0.55
CA ARG A 33 -2.67 -4.18 -1.73
C ARG A 33 -3.29 -2.79 -1.74
N GLY A 34 -2.83 -1.88 -0.88
CA GLY A 34 -3.43 -0.57 -0.71
C GLY A 34 -4.50 -0.57 0.38
N GLU A 35 -4.51 0.49 1.18
CA GLU A 35 -5.44 0.72 2.27
C GLU A 35 -5.62 2.22 2.48
N SER A 36 -5.91 2.96 1.40
CA SER A 36 -6.06 4.40 1.51
C SER A 36 -7.33 4.74 2.30
N GLY A 37 -7.19 5.63 3.28
CA GLY A 37 -8.32 6.21 4.00
C GLY A 37 -8.65 7.63 3.56
N MET A 38 -9.57 8.23 4.29
CA MET A 38 -9.90 9.65 4.17
C MET A 38 -8.74 10.52 4.64
N SER A 39 -8.32 11.47 3.79
CA SER A 39 -7.35 12.49 4.20
C SER A 39 -8.06 13.66 4.89
N LYS A 40 -7.31 14.44 5.69
CA LYS A 40 -7.81 15.67 6.30
C LYS A 40 -8.47 16.61 5.29
N TRP A 41 -7.86 16.77 4.10
CA TRP A 41 -8.43 17.62 3.05
C TRP A 41 -9.72 17.06 2.46
N ALA A 42 -9.82 15.74 2.34
CA ALA A 42 -11.02 15.09 1.88
C ALA A 42 -12.16 15.24 2.92
N GLU A 43 -11.85 15.14 4.22
CA GLU A 43 -12.82 15.47 5.28
C GLU A 43 -13.30 16.92 5.19
N ASP A 44 -12.38 17.88 5.02
CA ASP A 44 -12.73 19.30 4.96
C ASP A 44 -13.56 19.62 3.70
N TYR A 45 -13.26 18.98 2.56
CA TYR A 45 -14.07 19.05 1.35
C TYR A 45 -15.51 18.56 1.60
N PHE A 46 -15.67 17.41 2.24
CA PHE A 46 -17.00 16.84 2.50
C PHE A 46 -17.79 17.62 3.55
N LYS A 47 -17.12 18.22 4.54
CA LYS A 47 -17.77 19.17 5.47
C LYS A 47 -18.34 20.39 4.75
N ALA A 48 -17.65 20.89 3.72
CA ALA A 48 -18.11 22.01 2.91
C ALA A 48 -19.17 21.59 1.86
N ASN A 49 -19.22 20.32 1.48
CA ASN A 49 -20.09 19.78 0.42
C ASN A 49 -20.90 18.59 0.95
N THR A 50 -21.85 18.86 1.86
CA THR A 50 -22.59 17.82 2.59
C THR A 50 -23.34 16.85 1.68
N LEU A 51 -23.92 17.32 0.57
CA LEU A 51 -24.62 16.44 -0.39
C LEU A 51 -23.68 15.40 -1.02
N GLU A 52 -22.48 15.82 -1.44
CA GLU A 52 -21.47 14.90 -1.99
C GLU A 52 -21.02 13.87 -0.96
N PHE A 53 -20.94 14.27 0.30
CA PHE A 53 -20.63 13.34 1.39
C PHE A 53 -21.73 12.31 1.60
N GLU A 54 -23.00 12.74 1.62
CA GLU A 54 -24.15 11.85 1.76
C GLU A 54 -24.23 10.84 0.61
N GLU A 55 -23.98 11.27 -0.63
CA GLU A 55 -23.95 10.37 -1.79
C GLU A 55 -22.80 9.37 -1.71
N ARG A 56 -21.61 9.81 -1.28
CA ARG A 56 -20.49 8.90 -1.03
C ARG A 56 -20.82 7.84 0.04
N GLN A 57 -21.55 8.20 1.09
CA GLN A 57 -21.95 7.26 2.15
C GLN A 57 -22.96 6.21 1.66
N LYS A 58 -23.76 6.54 0.63
CA LYS A 58 -24.69 5.60 -0.01
C LYS A 58 -24.03 4.73 -1.07
N ALA A 59 -22.91 5.19 -1.64
CA ALA A 59 -22.19 4.48 -2.68
C ALA A 59 -21.50 3.22 -2.15
N ASP A 60 -21.48 2.17 -2.98
CA ASP A 60 -20.65 1.00 -2.75
C ASP A 60 -19.20 1.32 -3.15
N LEU A 61 -18.32 1.43 -2.16
CA LEU A 61 -16.90 1.70 -2.35
C LEU A 61 -16.05 0.44 -2.51
N GLU A 62 -16.65 -0.74 -2.32
CA GLU A 62 -15.99 -2.04 -2.42
C GLU A 62 -16.78 -3.00 -3.34
N PRO A 63 -17.07 -2.59 -4.59
CA PRO A 63 -17.85 -3.42 -5.49
C PRO A 63 -17.11 -4.72 -5.81
N GLU A 64 -17.87 -5.80 -5.91
CA GLU A 64 -17.36 -7.07 -6.39
C GLU A 64 -16.98 -6.95 -7.89
N PRO A 65 -15.79 -7.43 -8.30
CA PRO A 65 -15.38 -7.38 -9.69
C PRO A 65 -16.29 -8.24 -10.58
N ASN A 66 -16.55 -7.77 -11.79
CA ASN A 66 -17.30 -8.54 -12.79
C ASN A 66 -16.33 -9.40 -13.63
N GLY A 67 -16.83 -10.35 -14.43
CA GLY A 67 -16.01 -11.02 -15.45
C GLY A 67 -15.23 -12.28 -15.02
N HIS A 68 -14.14 -12.58 -15.73
CA HIS A 68 -13.40 -13.86 -15.61
C HIS A 68 -12.32 -13.81 -14.51
N PRO A 69 -12.05 -14.91 -13.78
CA PRO A 69 -11.14 -14.89 -12.63
C PRO A 69 -9.72 -14.39 -12.85
N SER A 70 -9.23 -14.47 -14.09
CA SER A 70 -7.91 -13.97 -14.46
C SER A 70 -7.77 -12.44 -14.44
N GLU A 71 -8.88 -11.69 -14.48
CA GLU A 71 -8.86 -10.21 -14.53
C GLU A 71 -9.22 -9.57 -13.18
N TYR A 72 -9.69 -10.37 -12.21
CA TYR A 72 -10.22 -9.88 -10.94
C TYR A 72 -9.29 -8.97 -10.16
N VAL A 73 -7.99 -9.24 -10.12
CA VAL A 73 -7.07 -8.43 -9.28
C VAL A 73 -6.97 -7.01 -9.81
N ARG A 74 -6.76 -6.85 -11.12
CA ARG A 74 -6.59 -5.52 -11.72
C ARG A 74 -7.90 -4.75 -11.78
N GLU A 75 -9.01 -5.42 -12.10
CA GLU A 75 -10.33 -4.80 -12.11
C GLU A 75 -10.76 -4.37 -10.71
N GLN A 76 -10.62 -5.25 -9.71
CA GLN A 76 -10.90 -4.92 -8.31
C GLN A 76 -10.04 -3.75 -7.85
N SER A 77 -8.75 -3.77 -8.16
CA SER A 77 -7.85 -2.65 -7.87
C SER A 77 -8.29 -1.36 -8.53
N ALA A 78 -8.79 -1.37 -9.78
CA ALA A 78 -9.28 -0.17 -10.46
C ALA A 78 -10.61 0.35 -9.88
N ALA A 79 -11.49 -0.56 -9.43
CA ALA A 79 -12.82 -0.21 -8.92
C ALA A 79 -12.81 0.23 -7.44
N VAL A 80 -11.99 -0.41 -6.61
CA VAL A 80 -11.95 -0.18 -5.17
C VAL A 80 -10.94 0.90 -4.83
N GLU A 81 -11.42 2.05 -4.32
CA GLU A 81 -10.61 3.25 -4.08
C GLU A 81 -9.41 2.99 -3.16
N LYS A 82 -9.60 2.23 -2.07
CA LYS A 82 -8.54 1.99 -1.08
C LYS A 82 -7.34 1.22 -1.63
N LEU A 83 -7.56 0.37 -2.63
CA LEU A 83 -6.54 -0.53 -3.15
C LEU A 83 -5.52 0.21 -4.02
N PHE A 84 -4.35 -0.39 -4.20
CA PHE A 84 -3.38 0.07 -5.17
C PHE A 84 -3.92 -0.11 -6.57
N TRP A 85 -3.71 0.89 -7.42
CA TRP A 85 -3.83 0.72 -8.86
C TRP A 85 -2.62 1.31 -9.56
N GLY A 86 -1.80 0.40 -10.05
CA GLY A 86 -0.51 0.62 -10.63
C GLY A 86 0.54 1.12 -9.63
N PRO A 87 0.90 0.36 -8.58
CA PRO A 87 2.01 0.71 -7.70
C PRO A 87 3.35 0.55 -8.45
N THR A 88 4.11 1.63 -8.61
CA THR A 88 5.33 1.62 -9.45
C THR A 88 6.62 1.85 -8.67
N SER A 89 6.55 2.49 -7.50
CA SER A 89 7.73 2.79 -6.70
C SER A 89 7.45 2.69 -5.21
N VAL A 90 8.45 2.21 -4.48
CA VAL A 90 8.50 2.22 -3.02
C VAL A 90 9.77 2.96 -2.58
N ARG A 91 9.64 3.81 -1.57
CA ARG A 91 10.74 4.53 -0.91
C ARG A 91 10.60 4.41 0.61
N LEU A 92 11.73 4.47 1.29
CA LEU A 92 11.80 4.43 2.76
C LEU A 92 12.39 5.76 3.25
N ASP A 93 11.90 6.24 4.39
CA ASP A 93 12.61 7.25 5.17
C ASP A 93 13.48 6.61 6.27
N ASP A 94 14.20 7.44 7.02
CA ASP A 94 15.12 6.99 8.07
C ASP A 94 14.39 6.35 9.26
N GLU A 95 13.08 6.58 9.41
CA GLU A 95 12.24 5.94 10.42
C GLU A 95 11.69 4.58 9.94
N GLY A 96 11.91 4.21 8.68
CA GLY A 96 11.37 3.00 8.07
C GLY A 96 9.95 3.14 7.54
N SER A 97 9.39 4.35 7.48
CA SER A 97 8.10 4.58 6.84
C SER A 97 8.22 4.34 5.34
N MET A 98 7.21 3.68 4.78
CA MET A 98 7.17 3.27 3.39
C MET A 98 6.24 4.17 2.58
N TYR A 99 6.76 4.80 1.53
CA TYR A 99 6.04 5.64 0.59
C TYR A 99 5.85 4.87 -0.72
N ILE A 100 4.62 4.49 -1.02
CA ILE A 100 4.26 3.75 -2.24
C ILE A 100 3.57 4.70 -3.21
N VAL A 101 4.12 4.82 -4.43
CA VAL A 101 3.60 5.67 -5.49
C VAL A 101 2.73 4.84 -6.43
N GLU A 102 1.52 5.32 -6.69
CA GLU A 102 0.56 4.75 -7.64
C GLU A 102 0.44 5.62 -8.88
N SER A 103 0.74 5.05 -10.05
CA SER A 103 0.70 5.80 -11.31
C SER A 103 -0.70 5.93 -11.88
N CYS A 104 -1.62 4.99 -11.61
CA CYS A 104 -2.96 5.05 -12.18
C CYS A 104 -3.96 5.82 -11.30
N ARG A 105 -3.58 6.22 -10.07
CA ARG A 105 -4.41 7.04 -9.16
C ARG A 105 -3.84 8.40 -8.78
N HIS A 106 -2.67 8.78 -9.33
CA HIS A 106 -1.99 10.02 -8.95
C HIS A 106 -1.83 10.18 -7.42
N ARG A 107 -1.57 9.06 -6.72
CA ARG A 107 -1.62 8.97 -5.26
C ARG A 107 -0.32 8.40 -4.71
N ILE A 108 -0.01 8.81 -3.48
CA ILE A 108 0.99 8.16 -2.63
C ILE A 108 0.27 7.62 -1.41
N GLN A 109 0.53 6.36 -1.05
CA GLN A 109 0.13 5.78 0.24
C GLN A 109 1.36 5.62 1.12
N VAL A 110 1.23 6.05 2.38
CA VAL A 110 2.31 6.02 3.37
C VAL A 110 1.96 5.01 4.45
N TYR A 111 2.88 4.08 4.70
CA TYR A 111 2.75 3.04 5.71
C TYR A 111 3.84 3.18 6.75
N LYS A 112 3.53 2.84 8.01
CA LYS A 112 4.52 2.61 9.06
C LYS A 112 4.50 1.13 9.41
N PRO A 113 5.23 0.30 8.65
CA PRO A 113 5.23 -1.13 8.90
C PRO A 113 6.07 -1.42 10.15
N GLU A 114 5.58 -2.31 11.01
CA GLU A 114 6.36 -2.88 12.12
C GLU A 114 7.37 -3.90 11.55
N LEU A 115 8.34 -3.41 10.78
CA LEU A 115 9.45 -4.23 10.30
C LEU A 115 10.38 -4.45 11.47
N SER A 116 10.47 -5.70 11.96
CA SER A 116 11.21 -6.03 13.17
C SER A 116 12.60 -5.39 13.13
N ARG A 117 12.91 -4.53 14.12
CA ARG A 117 14.28 -4.13 14.40
C ARG A 117 15.07 -5.42 14.60
N ALA A 118 16.04 -5.68 13.75
CA ALA A 118 16.95 -6.81 13.94
C ALA A 118 17.50 -6.73 15.37
N SER A 119 17.38 -7.82 16.14
CA SER A 119 18.07 -7.93 17.42
C SER A 119 19.55 -7.65 17.20
N PRO A 120 20.22 -6.85 18.05
CA PRO A 120 21.63 -6.59 17.89
C PRO A 120 22.40 -7.92 17.87
N ILE A 121 23.25 -8.08 16.85
CA ILE A 121 24.11 -9.25 16.70
C ILE A 121 24.91 -9.39 18.03
N PRO A 122 24.83 -10.52 18.74
CA PRO A 122 25.57 -10.67 19.99
C PRO A 122 27.06 -10.56 19.68
N SER A 123 27.73 -9.62 20.34
CA SER A 123 29.17 -9.44 20.26
C SER A 123 29.86 -10.77 20.58
N ARG A 124 30.68 -11.30 19.66
CA ARG A 124 31.58 -12.42 19.96
C ARG A 124 32.45 -11.99 21.15
N GLN A 125 32.27 -12.64 22.29
CA GLN A 125 33.26 -12.59 23.35
C GLN A 125 34.50 -13.31 22.84
N SER A 126 35.62 -12.57 22.81
CA SER A 126 36.98 -13.07 22.59
C SER A 126 37.53 -13.71 23.85
#